data_AF-A0A8W8JN67-F1
#
_entry.id   AF-A0A8W8JN67-F1
#
_cell.length_a   1.000
_cell.length_b   1.000
_cell.length_c   1.000
_cell.angle_alpha   90.00
_cell.angle_beta   90.00
_cell.angle_gamma   90.00
#
_symmetry.space_group_name_H-M   'P 1'
#
loop_
_entity.id
_entity.type
_entity.pdbx_description
1 polymer ?
#
loop_
_entity_poly.entity_id
_entity_poly.type
_entity_poly.pdbx_seq_one_letter_code
_entity_poly.pdbx_strand_id
1 'polypeptide(L)'
;FYGFFKNKRIVLFDTLIEDYTPPDEGDKTEAKEAKEEEKEEAKSEEKPKKKTGCNTEEILAVLAHELGHWSLNHVLKNFFISQLNTFLCFMVFAFLSKEVVIFRAFGFDTEPALIGMMITFQYIFMPYNEVLGFIMIIWSRHCEFQADFFAKQLKRATELKSALIKLNKDNLGFPVTDWLYSTFNYSHPPLLERLKAMEKVE
;
A
#
# COMPACT_ATOMS: atom_id res chain seq x y z
N PHE A 1 1.67 10.47 -1.09
CA PHE A 1 2.25 11.79 -1.46
C PHE A 1 3.21 11.63 -2.64
N TYR A 2 3.30 12.62 -3.52
CA TYR A 2 4.37 12.69 -4.52
C TYR A 2 4.95 14.11 -4.62
N GLY A 3 6.22 14.22 -4.98
CA GLY A 3 6.88 15.52 -5.20
C GLY A 3 8.22 15.68 -4.46
N PHE A 4 8.98 16.69 -4.88
CA PHE A 4 10.34 16.97 -4.42
C PHE A 4 10.37 18.12 -3.41
N PHE A 5 11.18 17.94 -2.36
CA PHE A 5 11.43 18.96 -1.32
C PHE A 5 10.14 19.57 -0.75
N LYS A 6 9.96 20.88 -0.91
CA LYS A 6 8.86 21.68 -0.36
C LYS A 6 7.56 21.54 -1.15
N ASN A 7 7.61 20.96 -2.35
CA ASN A 7 6.44 20.84 -3.23
C ASN A 7 5.98 19.39 -3.28
N LYS A 8 5.22 18.98 -2.27
CA LYS A 8 4.56 17.67 -2.23
C LYS A 8 3.06 17.84 -2.39
N ARG A 9 2.47 16.93 -3.15
CA ARG A 9 1.03 16.86 -3.39
C ARG A 9 0.44 15.68 -2.63
N ILE A 10 -0.73 15.92 -2.04
CA ILE A 10 -1.59 14.90 -1.46
C ILE A 10 -2.54 14.45 -2.56
N VAL A 11 -2.70 13.14 -2.69
CA VAL A 11 -3.67 12.52 -3.61
C VAL A 11 -4.56 11.66 -2.76
N LEU A 12 -5.87 11.85 -2.92
CA LEU A 12 -6.90 11.04 -2.29
C LEU A 12 -7.66 10.34 -3.40
N PHE A 13 -8.05 9.09 -3.16
CA PHE A 13 -8.98 8.39 -4.05
C PHE A 13 -10.38 8.99 -3.86
N ASP A 14 -11.12 9.15 -4.95
CA ASP A 14 -12.53 9.54 -4.94
C ASP A 14 -13.37 8.57 -4.10
N THR A 15 -13.11 7.27 -4.22
CA THR A 15 -13.76 6.21 -3.44
C THR A 15 -13.47 6.27 -1.94
N LEU A 16 -12.43 7.00 -1.52
CA LEU A 16 -12.10 7.20 -0.11
C LEU A 16 -12.98 8.27 0.53
N ILE A 17 -13.67 9.11 -0.25
CA ILE A 17 -14.37 10.29 0.24
C ILE A 17 -15.89 10.04 0.15
N GLU A 18 -16.56 9.98 1.30
CA GLU A 18 -17.98 9.61 1.39
C GLU A 18 -18.92 10.52 0.59
N ASP A 19 -18.61 11.82 0.51
CA ASP A 19 -19.44 12.82 -0.18
C ASP A 19 -18.75 13.40 -1.43
N TYR A 20 -17.85 12.66 -2.07
CA TYR A 20 -17.20 13.13 -3.29
C TYR A 20 -18.20 13.18 -4.45
N THR A 21 -18.30 14.37 -5.05
CA THR A 21 -18.99 14.57 -6.33
C THR A 21 -17.92 14.91 -7.36
N PRO A 22 -17.75 14.10 -8.43
CA PRO A 22 -16.86 14.47 -9.52
C PRO A 22 -17.25 15.86 -10.04
N PRO A 23 -16.29 16.77 -10.28
CA PRO A 23 -16.60 18.01 -10.97
C PRO A 23 -17.17 17.65 -12.34
N ASP A 24 -18.38 18.14 -12.65
CA ASP A 24 -19.09 17.86 -13.89
C ASP A 24 -18.12 17.96 -15.09
N GLU A 25 -17.91 16.86 -15.81
CA GLU A 25 -17.38 16.92 -17.17
C GLU A 25 -18.41 17.69 -18.00
N GLY A 26 -18.18 19.00 -18.17
CA GLY A 26 -18.88 19.91 -19.09
C GLY A 26 -20.33 19.57 -19.43
N ASP A 27 -21.27 20.31 -18.82
CA ASP A 27 -22.62 20.56 -19.34
C ASP A 27 -23.44 19.32 -19.74
N LYS A 28 -24.13 18.74 -18.77
CA LYS A 28 -25.39 18.02 -19.00
C LYS A 28 -26.45 18.51 -18.04
N THR A 29 -26.74 19.81 -18.14
CA THR A 29 -27.87 20.44 -17.46
C THR A 29 -29.22 19.87 -17.95
N GLU A 30 -29.25 19.14 -19.08
CA GLU A 30 -30.47 18.55 -19.65
C GLU A 30 -30.85 17.16 -19.08
N ALA A 31 -29.98 16.49 -18.32
CA ALA A 31 -30.28 15.14 -17.78
C ALA A 31 -30.90 15.16 -16.36
N LYS A 32 -30.99 16.34 -15.73
CA LYS A 32 -31.59 16.51 -14.39
C LYS A 32 -33.09 16.76 -14.45
N GLU A 33 -33.59 17.46 -15.48
CA GLU A 33 -35.03 17.72 -15.64
C GLU A 33 -35.80 16.48 -16.12
N ALA A 34 -35.21 15.63 -16.97
CA ALA A 34 -35.85 14.39 -17.43
C ALA A 34 -35.96 13.29 -16.34
N LYS A 35 -35.24 13.41 -15.22
CA LYS A 35 -35.25 12.43 -14.11
C LYS A 35 -36.18 12.80 -12.95
N GLU A 36 -36.73 14.02 -12.96
CA GLU A 36 -37.71 14.43 -11.94
C GLU A 36 -39.14 14.00 -12.33
N GLU A 37 -39.47 13.91 -13.63
CA GLU A 37 -40.80 13.47 -14.09
C GLU A 37 -41.02 11.94 -13.98
N GLU A 38 -39.97 11.10 -14.08
CA GLU A 38 -40.11 9.64 -13.93
C GLU A 38 -40.15 9.14 -12.47
N LYS A 39 -39.94 10.02 -11.49
CA LYS A 39 -39.86 9.63 -10.07
C LYS A 39 -41.17 9.64 -9.30
N GLU A 40 -42.28 10.10 -9.88
CA GLU A 40 -43.58 10.07 -9.19
C GLU A 40 -44.29 8.71 -9.24
N GLU A 41 -43.90 7.78 -10.12
CA GLU A 41 -44.60 6.50 -10.30
C GLU A 41 -43.74 5.25 -10.03
N ALA A 42 -42.98 5.21 -8.93
CA ALA A 42 -42.45 3.92 -8.43
C ALA A 42 -42.10 3.97 -6.93
N LYS A 43 -43.12 3.96 -6.07
CA LYS A 43 -42.92 3.57 -4.66
C LYS A 43 -42.69 2.06 -4.59
N SER A 44 -41.42 1.66 -4.59
CA SER A 44 -40.99 0.35 -4.07
C SER A 44 -39.80 0.55 -3.15
N GLU A 45 -39.86 -0.07 -1.97
CA GLU A 45 -38.91 0.01 -0.86
C GLU A 45 -37.43 -0.14 -1.29
N GLU A 46 -36.73 0.97 -1.53
CA GLU A 46 -35.27 0.97 -1.70
C GLU A 46 -34.60 0.79 -0.33
N LYS A 47 -33.90 -0.35 -0.15
CA LYS A 47 -32.88 -0.48 0.90
C LYS A 47 -31.91 0.71 0.79
N PRO A 48 -31.55 1.39 1.89
CA PRO A 48 -30.68 2.55 1.81
C PRO A 48 -29.34 2.15 1.17
N LYS A 49 -28.97 2.80 0.06
CA LYS A 49 -27.66 2.62 -0.56
C LYS A 49 -26.60 2.89 0.51
N LYS A 50 -25.85 1.84 0.89
CA LYS A 50 -24.74 1.95 1.85
C LYS A 50 -23.71 2.91 1.26
N LYS A 51 -23.56 4.09 1.86
CA LYS A 51 -22.48 5.02 1.51
C LYS A 51 -21.13 4.36 1.81
N THR A 52 -20.26 4.34 0.81
CA THR A 52 -18.86 3.87 0.88
C THR A 52 -17.93 5.06 1.10
N GLY A 53 -16.71 4.83 1.58
CA GLY A 53 -15.72 5.88 1.81
C GLY A 53 -15.80 6.47 3.21
N CYS A 54 -14.82 7.30 3.56
CA CYS A 54 -14.60 7.87 4.88
C CYS A 54 -15.14 9.30 4.98
N ASN A 55 -15.54 9.72 6.19
CA ASN A 55 -15.86 11.12 6.47
C ASN A 55 -14.58 11.97 6.62
N THR A 56 -14.73 13.29 6.73
CA THR A 56 -13.58 14.22 6.81
C THR A 56 -12.63 13.90 7.97
N GLU A 57 -13.14 13.57 9.16
CA GLU A 57 -12.31 13.29 10.34
C GLU A 57 -11.56 11.95 10.19
N GLU A 58 -12.20 10.94 9.60
CA GLU A 58 -11.58 9.66 9.23
C GLU A 58 -10.49 9.86 8.18
N ILE A 59 -10.73 10.68 7.15
CA ILE A 59 -9.73 11.02 6.13
C ILE A 59 -8.55 11.76 6.76
N LEU A 60 -8.79 12.72 7.66
CA LEU A 60 -7.72 13.43 8.37
C LEU A 60 -6.87 12.47 9.21
N ALA A 61 -7.48 11.44 9.78
CA ALA A 61 -6.77 10.42 10.54
C ALA A 61 -5.92 9.51 9.64
N VAL A 62 -6.44 9.09 8.48
CA VAL A 62 -5.68 8.37 7.46
C VAL A 62 -4.51 9.25 6.98
N LEU A 63 -4.75 10.53 6.72
CA LEU A 63 -3.69 11.48 6.35
C LEU A 63 -2.64 11.65 7.46
N ALA A 64 -3.03 11.62 8.74
CA ALA A 64 -2.09 11.66 9.85
C ALA A 64 -1.17 10.43 9.85
N HIS A 65 -1.71 9.23 9.59
CA HIS A 65 -0.92 8.00 9.42
C HIS A 65 0.04 8.12 8.24
N GLU A 66 -0.45 8.55 7.08
CA GLU A 66 0.35 8.77 5.87
C GLU A 66 1.49 9.79 6.11
N LEU A 67 1.20 10.89 6.82
CA LEU A 67 2.21 11.88 7.24
C LEU A 67 3.20 11.29 8.25
N GLY A 68 2.83 10.27 9.01
CA GLY A 68 3.72 9.49 9.88
C GLY A 68 4.82 8.79 9.07
N HIS A 69 4.49 8.17 7.93
CA HIS A 69 5.50 7.59 7.04
C HIS A 69 6.49 8.63 6.52
N TRP A 70 6.01 9.84 6.27
CA TRP A 70 6.86 10.96 5.85
C TRP A 70 7.73 11.48 7.00
N SER A 71 7.15 11.75 8.16
CA SER A 71 7.86 12.28 9.34
C SER A 71 8.97 11.35 9.80
N LEU A 72 8.72 10.03 9.76
CA LEU A 72 9.67 8.99 10.17
C LEU A 72 10.63 8.56 9.05
N ASN A 73 10.57 9.24 7.88
CA ASN A 73 11.43 9.01 6.72
C ASN A 73 11.39 7.56 6.20
N HIS A 74 10.26 6.87 6.27
CA HIS A 74 10.14 5.47 5.81
C HIS A 74 10.51 5.33 4.34
N VAL A 75 10.04 6.24 3.49
CA VAL A 75 10.35 6.25 2.05
C VAL A 75 11.85 6.42 1.81
N LEU A 76 12.52 7.31 2.56
CA LEU A 76 13.96 7.54 2.41
C LEU A 76 14.78 6.34 2.88
N LYS A 77 14.38 5.71 3.99
CA LYS A 77 14.99 4.46 4.47
C LYS A 77 14.86 3.34 3.43
N ASN A 78 13.66 3.13 2.90
CA ASN A 78 13.42 2.14 1.85
C ASN A 78 14.23 2.44 0.58
N PHE A 79 14.36 3.71 0.21
CA PHE A 79 15.22 4.13 -0.88
C PHE A 79 16.68 3.69 -0.64
N PHE A 80 17.28 4.02 0.50
CA PHE A 80 18.65 3.60 0.80
C PHE A 80 18.84 2.08 0.83
N ILE A 81 17.89 1.35 1.43
CA ILE A 81 17.94 -0.12 1.43
C ILE A 81 17.89 -0.66 -0.01
N SER A 82 17.03 -0.09 -0.87
CA SER A 82 16.94 -0.50 -2.28
C SER A 82 18.22 -0.21 -3.06
N GLN A 83 18.88 0.93 -2.82
CA GLN A 83 20.13 1.28 -3.49
C GLN A 83 21.27 0.37 -3.03
N LEU A 84 21.35 0.07 -1.73
CA LEU A 84 22.35 -0.87 -1.19
C LEU A 84 22.14 -2.28 -1.73
N ASN A 85 20.89 -2.75 -1.80
CA ASN A 85 20.55 -4.04 -2.41
C ASN A 85 20.95 -4.09 -3.90
N THR A 86 20.62 -3.03 -4.66
CA THR A 86 20.96 -2.94 -6.08
C THR A 86 22.47 -2.98 -6.28
N PHE A 87 23.22 -2.22 -5.49
CA PHE A 87 24.68 -2.23 -5.51
C PHE A 87 25.25 -3.63 -5.21
N LEU A 88 24.76 -4.29 -4.16
CA LEU A 88 25.17 -5.65 -3.79
C LEU A 88 24.89 -6.64 -4.95
N CYS A 89 23.70 -6.56 -5.54
CA CYS A 89 23.30 -7.42 -6.64
C CYS A 89 24.25 -7.27 -7.84
N PHE A 90 24.54 -6.03 -8.25
CA PHE A 90 25.46 -5.77 -9.36
C PHE A 90 26.91 -6.13 -9.03
N MET A 91 27.34 -5.96 -7.78
CA MET A 91 28.67 -6.39 -7.33
C MET A 91 28.82 -7.91 -7.46
N VAL A 92 27.84 -8.68 -6.98
CA VAL A 92 27.86 -10.14 -7.09
C VAL A 92 27.74 -10.60 -8.55
N PHE A 93 26.89 -9.95 -9.35
CA PHE A 93 26.82 -10.20 -10.80
C PHE A 93 28.16 -9.94 -11.49
N ALA A 94 28.91 -8.89 -11.11
CA ALA A 94 30.23 -8.63 -11.68
C ALA A 94 31.26 -9.75 -11.40
N PHE A 95 31.09 -10.50 -10.32
CA PHE A 95 31.89 -11.70 -10.05
C PHE A 95 31.38 -12.91 -10.84
N LEU A 96 30.06 -13.17 -10.80
CA LEU A 96 29.47 -14.36 -11.43
C LEU A 96 29.47 -14.31 -12.96
N SER A 97 29.41 -13.12 -13.56
CA SER A 97 29.43 -12.95 -15.03
C SER A 97 30.72 -13.45 -15.68
N LYS A 98 31.80 -13.67 -14.92
CA LYS A 98 33.07 -14.22 -15.40
C LYS A 98 33.09 -15.76 -15.42
N GLU A 99 32.11 -16.40 -14.80
CA GLU A 99 32.08 -17.85 -14.62
C GLU A 99 31.30 -18.55 -15.73
N VAL A 100 32.01 -19.16 -16.67
CA VAL A 100 31.45 -19.91 -17.81
C VAL A 100 30.52 -21.04 -17.37
N VAL A 101 30.77 -21.63 -16.20
CA VAL A 101 29.97 -22.73 -15.63
C VAL A 101 28.51 -22.34 -15.46
N ILE A 102 28.24 -21.08 -15.09
CA ILE A 102 26.87 -20.59 -14.88
C ILE A 102 26.09 -20.57 -16.19
N PHE A 103 26.73 -20.20 -17.30
CA PHE A 103 26.09 -20.19 -18.62
C PHE A 103 25.87 -21.61 -19.16
N ARG A 104 26.89 -22.47 -19.01
CA ARG A 104 26.82 -23.87 -19.44
C ARG A 104 25.76 -24.68 -18.71
N ALA A 105 25.55 -24.41 -17.42
CA ALA A 105 24.49 -25.06 -16.63
C ALA A 105 23.09 -24.80 -17.22
N PHE A 106 22.92 -23.72 -17.97
CA PHE A 106 21.69 -23.35 -18.66
C PHE A 106 21.74 -23.60 -20.18
N GLY A 107 22.75 -24.34 -20.67
CA GLY A 107 22.87 -24.73 -22.07
C GLY A 107 23.44 -23.66 -23.01
N PHE A 108 24.11 -22.64 -22.48
CA PHE A 108 24.77 -21.61 -23.28
C PHE A 108 26.27 -21.88 -23.41
N ASP A 109 26.76 -21.89 -24.65
CA ASP A 109 28.19 -22.05 -24.98
C ASP A 109 28.95 -20.72 -25.02
N THR A 110 28.23 -19.60 -25.04
CA THR A 110 28.77 -18.23 -24.99
C THR A 110 28.26 -17.53 -23.72
N GLU A 111 28.85 -16.37 -23.38
CA GLU A 111 28.42 -15.58 -22.21
C GLU A 111 27.65 -14.29 -22.58
N PRO A 112 26.41 -14.34 -23.12
CA PRO A 112 25.63 -13.13 -23.35
C PRO A 112 25.32 -12.42 -22.03
N ALA A 113 25.69 -11.13 -21.93
CA ALA A 113 25.53 -10.35 -20.69
C ALA A 113 24.10 -10.34 -20.14
N LEU A 114 23.08 -10.24 -21.02
CA LEU A 114 21.67 -10.27 -20.62
C LEU A 114 21.26 -11.61 -20.00
N ILE A 115 21.73 -12.72 -20.58
CA ILE A 115 21.46 -14.07 -20.06
C ILE A 115 22.14 -14.25 -18.71
N GLY A 116 23.38 -13.77 -18.55
CA GLY A 116 24.09 -13.81 -17.27
C GLY A 116 23.35 -13.05 -16.17
N MET A 117 22.81 -11.87 -16.49
CA MET A 117 21.99 -11.10 -15.53
C MET A 117 20.71 -11.84 -15.16
N MET A 118 20.00 -12.41 -16.16
CA MET A 118 18.78 -13.18 -15.92
C MET A 118 19.06 -14.38 -15.02
N ILE A 119 20.09 -15.17 -15.33
CA ILE A 119 20.46 -16.34 -14.53
C ILE A 119 20.82 -15.95 -13.10
N THR A 120 21.60 -14.89 -12.94
CA THR A 120 22.04 -14.42 -11.63
C THR A 120 20.88 -13.91 -10.80
N PHE A 121 20.10 -12.97 -11.32
CA PHE A 121 19.08 -12.28 -10.53
C PHE A 121 17.80 -13.10 -10.33
N GLN A 122 17.46 -14.01 -11.24
CA GLN A 122 16.24 -14.83 -11.10
C GLN A 122 16.50 -16.17 -10.44
N TYR A 123 17.56 -16.89 -10.85
CA TYR A 123 17.80 -18.25 -10.37
C TYR A 123 18.78 -18.30 -9.20
N ILE A 124 19.97 -17.72 -9.35
CA ILE A 124 20.99 -17.78 -8.29
C ILE A 124 20.54 -16.99 -7.06
N PHE A 125 19.91 -15.83 -7.25
CA PHE A 125 19.40 -15.00 -6.16
C PHE A 125 18.05 -15.43 -5.63
N MET A 126 17.41 -16.48 -6.15
CA MET A 126 16.10 -16.94 -5.66
C MET A 126 16.05 -17.08 -4.12
N PRO A 127 16.93 -17.85 -3.45
CA PRO A 127 16.90 -17.96 -1.98
C PRO A 127 17.22 -16.64 -1.27
N TYR A 128 18.09 -15.81 -1.86
CA TYR A 128 18.41 -14.49 -1.32
C TYR A 128 17.18 -13.57 -1.35
N ASN A 129 16.46 -13.54 -2.47
CA ASN A 129 15.27 -12.73 -2.69
C ASN A 129 14.14 -13.12 -1.74
N GLU A 130 13.94 -14.42 -1.49
CA GLU A 130 12.94 -14.91 -0.54
C GLU A 130 13.24 -14.42 0.90
N VAL A 131 14.49 -14.57 1.34
CA VAL A 131 14.91 -14.12 2.68
C VAL A 131 14.80 -12.59 2.80
N LEU A 132 15.26 -11.85 1.78
CA LEU A 132 15.15 -10.40 1.75
C LEU A 132 13.68 -9.95 1.74
N GLY A 133 12.84 -10.60 0.96
CA GLY A 133 11.40 -10.35 0.88
C GLY A 133 10.73 -10.50 2.24
N PHE A 134 11.04 -11.59 2.96
CA PHE A 134 10.55 -11.79 4.32
C PHE A 134 11.00 -10.68 5.29
N ILE A 135 12.28 -10.29 5.25
CA ILE A 135 12.80 -9.18 6.06
C ILE A 135 12.06 -7.87 5.73
N MET A 136 11.80 -7.61 4.45
CA MET A 136 11.08 -6.42 3.99
C MET A 136 9.62 -6.40 4.46
N ILE A 137 8.96 -7.56 4.54
CA ILE A 137 7.61 -7.66 5.10
C ILE A 137 7.60 -7.29 6.58
N ILE A 138 8.54 -7.82 7.37
CA ILE A 138 8.68 -7.45 8.79
C ILE A 138 8.94 -5.95 8.95
N TRP A 139 9.85 -5.41 8.13
CA TRP A 139 10.18 -3.99 8.13
C TRP A 139 8.96 -3.12 7.79
N SER A 140 8.20 -3.49 6.76
CA SER A 140 6.95 -2.82 6.37
C SER A 140 5.95 -2.82 7.53
N ARG A 141 5.70 -3.97 8.16
CA ARG A 141 4.81 -4.08 9.32
C ARG A 141 5.25 -3.19 10.47
N HIS A 142 6.56 -3.09 10.71
CA HIS A 142 7.09 -2.20 11.73
C HIS A 142 6.82 -0.73 11.42
N CYS A 143 7.01 -0.31 10.17
CA CYS A 143 6.71 1.05 9.71
C CYS A 143 5.23 1.41 9.88
N GLU A 144 4.31 0.48 9.60
CA GLU A 144 2.87 0.66 9.80
C GLU A 144 2.52 0.95 11.27
N PHE A 145 3.07 0.18 12.21
CA PHE A 145 2.84 0.43 13.63
C PHE A 145 3.42 1.77 14.10
N GLN A 146 4.58 2.18 13.56
CA GLN A 146 5.13 3.49 13.86
C GLN A 146 4.26 4.63 13.31
N ALA A 147 3.67 4.46 12.12
CA ALA A 147 2.77 5.43 11.52
C ALA A 147 1.42 5.51 12.27
N ASP A 148 0.87 4.38 12.72
CA ASP A 148 -0.31 4.33 13.60
C ASP A 148 -0.03 5.06 14.93
N PHE A 149 1.15 4.85 15.51
CA PHE A 149 1.55 5.54 16.72
C PHE A 149 1.71 7.05 16.49
N PHE A 150 2.22 7.47 15.34
CA PHE A 150 2.30 8.89 14.97
C PHE A 150 0.90 9.53 14.89
N ALA A 151 -0.06 8.88 14.23
CA ALA A 151 -1.45 9.36 14.17
C ALA A 151 -2.08 9.44 15.58
N LYS A 152 -1.74 8.49 16.46
CA LYS A 152 -2.14 8.52 17.86
C LYS A 152 -1.57 9.72 18.62
N GLN A 153 -0.31 10.08 18.42
CA GLN A 153 0.29 11.29 19.02
C GLN A 153 -0.44 12.58 18.61
N LEU A 154 -1.00 12.61 17.40
CA LEU A 154 -1.83 13.71 16.90
C LEU A 154 -3.28 13.66 17.40
N LYS A 155 -3.60 12.80 18.38
CA LYS A 155 -4.94 12.59 18.95
C LYS A 155 -5.99 12.15 17.93
N ARG A 156 -5.60 11.39 16.90
CA ARG A 156 -6.48 10.88 15.84
C ARG A 156 -6.71 9.37 15.89
N ALA A 157 -6.43 8.73 17.03
CA ALA A 157 -6.49 7.27 17.16
C ALA A 157 -7.91 6.71 16.98
N THR A 158 -8.92 7.38 17.54
CA THR A 158 -10.31 6.93 17.47
C THR A 158 -10.83 6.96 16.03
N GLU A 159 -10.55 8.06 15.33
CA GLU A 159 -10.91 8.29 13.94
C GLU A 159 -10.16 7.34 13.02
N LEU A 160 -8.87 7.08 13.28
CA LEU A 160 -8.08 6.11 12.50
C LEU A 160 -8.65 4.69 12.63
N LYS A 161 -9.03 4.27 13.84
CA LYS A 161 -9.68 2.97 14.04
C LYS A 161 -10.98 2.86 13.25
N SER A 162 -11.84 3.89 13.31
CA SER A 162 -13.09 3.94 12.54
C SER A 162 -12.81 3.83 11.03
N ALA A 163 -11.85 4.62 10.54
CA ALA A 163 -11.44 4.61 9.14
C ALA A 163 -10.95 3.22 8.69
N LEU A 164 -10.09 2.56 9.47
CA LEU A 164 -9.58 1.23 9.12
C LEU A 164 -10.68 0.17 9.09
N ILE A 165 -11.65 0.23 10.00
CA ILE A 165 -12.80 -0.69 10.00
C ILE A 165 -13.67 -0.45 8.76
N LYS A 166 -13.94 0.82 8.43
CA LYS A 166 -14.75 1.20 7.27
C LYS A 166 -14.06 0.80 5.97
N LEU A 167 -12.76 1.06 5.85
CA LEU A 167 -11.95 0.65 4.69
C LEU A 167 -11.87 -0.87 4.56
N ASN A 168 -11.72 -1.61 5.66
CA ASN A 168 -11.72 -3.07 5.62
C ASN A 168 -13.08 -3.61 5.17
N LYS A 169 -14.18 -3.01 5.63
CA LYS A 169 -15.54 -3.36 5.21
C LYS A 169 -15.78 -3.05 3.72
N ASP A 170 -15.38 -1.87 3.26
CA ASP A 170 -15.60 -1.41 1.88
C ASP A 170 -14.76 -2.24 0.89
N ASN A 171 -13.56 -2.67 1.29
CA ASN A 171 -12.70 -3.56 0.51
C ASN A 171 -12.99 -5.06 0.72
N LEU A 172 -14.04 -5.41 1.48
CA LEU A 172 -14.41 -6.80 1.81
C LEU A 172 -13.24 -7.62 2.42
N GLY A 173 -12.37 -6.95 3.17
CA GLY A 173 -11.24 -7.57 3.85
C GLY A 173 -11.69 -8.52 4.95
N PHE A 174 -11.17 -9.74 4.96
CA PHE A 174 -11.46 -10.71 6.01
C PHE A 174 -10.56 -10.43 7.23
N PRO A 175 -11.12 -10.14 8.41
CA PRO A 175 -10.35 -9.58 9.54
C PRO A 175 -9.56 -10.62 10.34
N VAL A 176 -9.77 -11.92 10.07
CA VAL A 176 -9.12 -13.02 10.78
C VAL A 176 -8.21 -13.76 9.82
N THR A 177 -6.92 -13.79 10.11
CA THR A 177 -5.93 -14.45 9.26
C THR A 177 -5.05 -15.38 10.07
N ASP A 178 -4.61 -16.46 9.45
CA ASP A 178 -3.59 -17.32 10.04
C ASP A 178 -2.30 -16.52 10.29
N TRP A 179 -1.66 -16.79 11.44
CA TRP A 179 -0.51 -16.04 11.91
C TRP A 179 0.74 -16.30 11.06
N LEU A 180 0.89 -17.51 10.54
CA LEU A 180 2.04 -17.88 9.71
C LEU A 180 1.86 -17.25 8.33
N TYR A 181 0.66 -17.39 7.76
CA TYR A 181 0.32 -16.78 6.48
C TYR A 181 0.51 -15.26 6.50
N SER A 182 -0.02 -14.56 7.51
CA SER A 182 0.12 -13.10 7.62
C SER A 182 1.57 -12.65 7.79
N THR A 183 2.39 -13.43 8.50
CA THR A 183 3.81 -13.12 8.70
C THR A 183 4.61 -13.18 7.41
N PHE A 184 4.29 -14.10 6.51
CA PHE A 184 5.01 -14.26 5.25
C PHE A 184 4.45 -13.48 4.07
N ASN A 185 3.19 -13.04 4.11
CA ASN A 185 2.54 -12.46 2.93
C ASN A 185 2.06 -11.01 3.12
N TYR A 186 1.80 -10.57 4.35
CA TYR A 186 1.14 -9.28 4.57
C TYR A 186 2.14 -8.19 4.93
N SER A 187 2.34 -7.25 4.00
CA SER A 187 3.13 -6.03 4.23
C SER A 187 2.48 -5.10 5.26
N HIS A 188 1.15 -5.18 5.44
CA HIS A 188 0.41 -4.48 6.48
C HIS A 188 -0.01 -5.47 7.58
N PRO A 189 0.16 -5.13 8.87
CA PRO A 189 -0.34 -5.98 9.95
C PRO A 189 -1.86 -6.17 9.84
N PRO A 190 -2.39 -7.35 10.20
CA PRO A 190 -3.83 -7.59 10.26
C PRO A 190 -4.59 -6.51 11.02
N LEU A 191 -5.82 -6.21 10.59
CA LEU A 191 -6.64 -5.13 11.17
C LEU A 191 -6.68 -5.20 12.70
N LEU A 192 -6.98 -6.39 13.25
CA LEU A 192 -7.10 -6.59 14.69
C LEU A 192 -5.79 -6.29 15.45
N GLU A 193 -4.62 -6.55 14.85
CA GLU A 193 -3.33 -6.21 15.45
C GLU A 193 -3.15 -4.69 15.55
N ARG A 194 -3.52 -3.94 14.49
CA ARG A 194 -3.44 -2.47 14.46
C ARG A 194 -4.40 -1.83 15.45
N LEU A 195 -5.65 -2.28 15.48
CA LEU A 195 -6.66 -1.80 16.45
C LEU A 195 -6.17 -1.98 17.89
N LYS A 196 -5.63 -3.16 18.22
CA LYS A 196 -5.11 -3.49 19.54
C LYS A 196 -3.86 -2.67 19.90
N ALA A 197 -2.96 -2.43 18.94
CA ALA A 197 -1.78 -1.59 19.16
C ALA A 197 -2.17 -0.14 19.52
N MET A 198 -3.24 0.38 18.90
CA MET A 198 -3.76 1.72 19.21
C MET A 198 -4.48 1.80 20.58
N GLU A 199 -4.97 0.70 21.14
CA GLU A 199 -5.58 0.65 22.49
C GLU A 199 -4.54 0.68 23.61
N LYS A 200 -3.45 -0.08 23.47
CA LYS A 200 -2.53 -0.43 24.57
C LYS A 200 -1.64 0.67 25.14
N VAL A 201 -1.73 1.91 24.69
CA VAL A 201 -0.81 2.98 25.11
C VAL A 201 -1.59 4.11 25.77
N GLU A 202 -1.84 3.98 27.06
CA GLU A 202 -2.15 5.12 27.95
C GLU A 202 -0.84 5.71 28.49
#